data_AF-A0A2Y9BBZ5-F1
#
_entry.id   AF-A0A2Y9BBZ5-F1
#
_cell.length_a   1.000
_cell.length_b   1.000
_cell.length_c   1.000
_cell.angle_alpha   90.00
_cell.angle_beta   90.00
_cell.angle_gamma   90.00
#
_symmetry.space_group_name_H-M   'P 1'
#
loop_
_entity.id
_entity.type
_entity.pdbx_description
1 polymer ?
#
loop_
_entity_poly.entity_id
_entity_poly.type
_entity_poly.pdbx_seq_one_letter_code
_entity_poly.pdbx_strand_id
1 'polypeptide(L)'
;MFCMEHVAGKTPGSRIRDVSIMVDGPRIQAVICPNINTIDEFMQILHEENSIQSGTITMDGGEYYAKVQDNQVAFITKKKNLYYNLPVADNIMLSTEKIPFFLSEKKIEQRCAALLKEVDYSLDVRTKVRNLSQEERTLVSILKAAALKPRLLVVDEIHGRLSYKGMSCFLRVLEMLKKQGTMILYFTSQWEDSVKIGEEVTVIAHGKTFGEYLVEDIKKNPAQIYHVMLGGERLKKDEKQEEFLQALSQGIGEIREGYDQSNMMKELAKRITKELKATHCRIYLIDEKNNSIMRISDEEGARVPFMKKEILEELNKKQEMYYFSIFENSDFLSCFEDHDNHDMETVLGIPIKSNGENVGVIQVFYRNYYVYSEKDRLYLELIGREIAMLIENSRLKGRSVLLQESHHRIKNNLQVIISLLQMEKLMLRHKLNNPDSVGEVGEMIEEIIGRIKSIATIHNILAHDPSTRNVADIEEIIGEIQKFYSQSAEVTVHTDKVFVPYNRSASLALVVNELINNSIKHARKEDLKIDIRISRGEDMIIIEYRDTGKGFPDDFDPDDQTGIGLMVIQSIVCDEFKGSVEFRNENGAYIIIKANENIFL
;
A
#
# COMPACT_ATOMS: atom_id res chain seq x y z
N MET A 1 32.69 10.45 -10.27
CA MET A 1 32.67 8.98 -10.13
C MET A 1 32.77 8.62 -8.65
N PHE A 2 31.82 7.86 -8.14
CA PHE A 2 31.88 7.24 -6.82
C PHE A 2 32.21 5.75 -7.00
N CYS A 3 33.12 5.22 -6.20
CA CYS A 3 33.56 3.84 -6.32
C CYS A 3 33.77 3.23 -4.93
N MET A 4 33.11 2.11 -4.71
CA MET A 4 33.28 1.25 -3.56
C MET A 4 33.79 -0.11 -4.07
N GLU A 5 34.92 -0.60 -3.54
CA GLU A 5 35.57 -1.82 -4.01
C GLU A 5 35.83 -2.80 -2.86
N HIS A 6 35.26 -3.99 -2.97
CA HIS A 6 35.48 -5.12 -2.06
C HIS A 6 35.33 -4.78 -0.57
N VAL A 7 34.34 -3.92 -0.26
CA VAL A 7 34.14 -3.45 1.10
C VAL A 7 33.46 -4.50 1.97
N ALA A 8 34.02 -4.71 3.16
CA ALA A 8 33.48 -5.55 4.22
C ALA A 8 33.29 -4.72 5.51
N GLY A 9 32.19 -4.95 6.24
CA GLY A 9 31.90 -4.28 7.50
C GLY A 9 32.63 -4.91 8.69
N LYS A 10 33.02 -4.09 9.66
CA LYS A 10 33.84 -4.50 10.83
C LYS A 10 33.03 -5.05 12.01
N THR A 11 31.72 -4.87 12.01
CA THR A 11 30.81 -5.25 13.10
C THR A 11 30.70 -6.77 13.24
N PRO A 12 30.69 -7.33 14.48
CA PRO A 12 30.43 -8.76 14.68
C PRO A 12 29.07 -9.16 14.08
N GLY A 13 29.06 -10.11 13.15
CA GLY A 13 27.86 -10.48 12.39
C GLY A 13 27.53 -9.56 11.21
N SER A 14 28.51 -8.79 10.72
CA SER A 14 28.39 -7.93 9.54
C SER A 14 27.69 -8.62 8.37
N ARG A 15 26.71 -7.92 7.80
CA ARG A 15 25.98 -8.33 6.61
C ARG A 15 26.65 -7.84 5.33
N ILE A 16 27.71 -7.04 5.41
CA ILE A 16 28.46 -6.53 4.26
C ILE A 16 29.82 -7.24 4.27
N ARG A 17 30.04 -8.14 3.32
CA ARG A 17 31.22 -9.04 3.31
C ARG A 17 32.16 -8.80 2.15
N ASP A 18 31.63 -8.47 0.98
CA ASP A 18 32.42 -8.22 -0.23
C ASP A 18 31.56 -7.46 -1.25
N VAL A 19 31.41 -6.15 -1.02
CA VAL A 19 30.52 -5.30 -1.82
C VAL A 19 31.34 -4.30 -2.63
N SER A 20 31.07 -4.30 -3.92
CA SER A 20 31.54 -3.29 -4.87
C SER A 20 30.36 -2.57 -5.51
N ILE A 21 30.40 -1.24 -5.58
CA ILE A 21 29.38 -0.39 -6.20
C ILE A 21 30.09 0.71 -6.96
N MET A 22 29.73 0.92 -8.23
CA MET A 22 30.29 1.99 -9.03
C MET A 22 29.17 2.89 -9.58
N VAL A 23 29.34 4.20 -9.40
CA VAL A 23 28.43 5.19 -9.97
C VAL A 23 29.25 6.20 -10.78
N ASP A 24 29.00 6.23 -12.08
CA ASP A 24 29.66 7.14 -13.01
C ASP A 24 28.67 8.13 -13.65
N GLY A 25 29.05 9.41 -13.64
CA GLY A 25 28.20 10.50 -14.10
C GLY A 25 26.90 10.71 -13.27
N PRO A 26 26.14 11.77 -13.59
CA PRO A 26 24.92 12.12 -12.87
C PRO A 26 23.77 11.17 -13.22
N ARG A 27 23.67 10.07 -12.48
CA ARG A 27 22.62 9.06 -12.61
C ARG A 27 22.12 8.61 -11.26
N ILE A 28 20.94 7.97 -11.27
CA ILE A 28 20.36 7.35 -10.09
C ILE A 28 20.72 5.86 -10.07
N GLN A 29 21.67 5.49 -9.21
CA GLN A 29 22.00 4.11 -8.88
C GLN A 29 21.11 3.66 -7.73
N ALA A 30 20.13 2.79 -8.00
CA ALA A 30 19.37 2.15 -6.94
C ALA A 30 20.14 0.92 -6.43
N VAL A 31 20.22 0.76 -5.11
CA VAL A 31 20.88 -0.36 -4.45
C VAL A 31 19.82 -1.14 -3.69
N ILE A 32 19.56 -2.37 -4.14
CA ILE A 32 18.56 -3.23 -3.53
C ILE A 32 19.22 -4.09 -2.48
N CYS A 33 18.70 -3.97 -1.27
CA CYS A 33 19.10 -4.74 -0.11
C CYS A 33 17.86 -5.44 0.46
N PRO A 34 17.70 -6.76 0.30
CA PRO A 34 16.50 -7.49 0.75
C PRO A 34 16.31 -7.50 2.28
N ASN A 35 17.30 -7.03 3.04
CA ASN A 35 17.23 -6.91 4.49
C ASN A 35 17.53 -5.46 4.91
N ILE A 36 16.56 -4.80 5.56
CA ILE A 36 16.65 -3.42 6.06
C ILE A 36 17.89 -3.20 6.93
N ASN A 37 18.28 -4.20 7.72
CA ASN A 37 19.46 -4.07 8.58
C ASN A 37 20.78 -3.99 7.78
N THR A 38 20.79 -4.41 6.52
CA THR A 38 21.95 -4.24 5.62
C THR A 38 22.04 -2.80 5.16
N ILE A 39 20.91 -2.14 4.90
CA ILE A 39 20.86 -0.71 4.54
C ILE A 39 21.39 0.13 5.71
N ASP A 40 20.96 -0.17 6.93
CA ASP A 40 21.44 0.55 8.12
C ASP A 40 22.97 0.40 8.30
N GLU A 41 23.53 -0.76 7.96
CA GLU A 41 24.98 -1.00 7.98
C GLU A 41 25.71 -0.25 6.85
N PHE A 42 25.13 -0.17 5.64
CA PHE A 42 25.66 0.68 4.56
C PHE A 42 25.73 2.14 4.98
N MET A 43 24.66 2.64 5.60
CA MET A 43 24.64 4.02 6.10
C MET A 43 25.75 4.25 7.13
N GLN A 44 26.00 3.27 8.01
CA GLN A 44 27.10 3.37 8.97
C GLN A 44 28.47 3.40 8.28
N ILE A 45 28.72 2.51 7.31
CA ILE A 45 29.98 2.48 6.55
C ILE A 45 30.21 3.78 5.78
N LEU A 46 29.16 4.31 5.13
CA LEU A 46 29.25 5.57 4.38
C LEU A 46 29.41 6.80 5.28
N HIS A 47 29.06 6.71 6.56
CA HIS A 47 29.31 7.79 7.52
C HIS A 47 30.66 7.68 8.24
N GLU A 48 31.13 6.47 8.52
CA GLU A 48 32.25 6.22 9.44
C GLU A 48 33.30 5.27 8.84
N GLU A 49 34.49 5.79 8.56
CA GLU A 49 35.61 5.02 8.02
C GLU A 49 36.01 3.82 8.90
N ASN A 50 35.92 3.99 10.23
CA ASN A 50 36.26 2.96 11.20
C ASN A 50 35.34 1.72 11.14
N SER A 51 34.22 1.82 10.43
CA SER A 51 33.26 0.72 10.23
C SER A 51 33.68 -0.24 9.10
N ILE A 52 34.72 0.09 8.33
CA ILE A 52 35.29 -0.78 7.30
C ILE A 52 36.29 -1.78 7.92
N GLN A 53 36.15 -3.05 7.58
CA GLN A 53 37.12 -4.11 7.87
C GLN A 53 38.18 -4.23 6.77
N SER A 54 37.75 -4.19 5.50
CA SER A 54 38.59 -4.30 4.31
C SER A 54 37.90 -3.65 3.10
N GLY A 55 38.64 -3.40 2.03
CA GLY A 55 38.16 -2.69 0.83
C GLY A 55 38.38 -1.18 0.90
N THR A 56 37.97 -0.46 -0.14
CA THR A 56 38.18 0.98 -0.26
C THR A 56 36.95 1.70 -0.82
N ILE A 57 36.73 2.94 -0.36
CA ILE A 57 35.71 3.85 -0.90
C ILE A 57 36.42 5.12 -1.38
N THR A 58 36.20 5.46 -2.64
CA THR A 58 36.79 6.64 -3.29
C THR A 58 35.73 7.46 -4.01
N MET A 59 35.99 8.76 -4.16
CA MET A 59 35.15 9.64 -4.97
C MET A 59 36.03 10.61 -5.76
N ASP A 60 35.81 10.65 -7.08
CA ASP A 60 36.60 11.41 -8.06
C ASP A 60 38.12 11.16 -7.95
N GLY A 61 38.50 9.91 -7.66
CA GLY A 61 39.90 9.49 -7.50
C GLY A 61 40.57 9.92 -6.18
N GLY A 62 39.82 10.51 -5.24
CA GLY A 62 40.30 10.88 -3.91
C GLY A 62 39.60 10.15 -2.76
N GLU A 63 40.01 10.46 -1.53
CA GLU A 63 39.45 9.87 -0.31
C GLU A 63 37.99 10.28 -0.10
N TYR A 64 37.10 9.29 0.01
CA TYR A 64 35.66 9.52 0.17
C TYR A 64 35.31 10.28 1.46
N TYR A 65 35.90 9.92 2.59
CA TYR A 65 35.55 10.51 3.89
C TYR A 65 35.95 11.99 4.02
N ALA A 66 37.04 12.41 3.36
CA ALA A 66 37.38 13.83 3.25
C ALA A 66 36.27 14.62 2.51
N LYS A 67 35.66 14.00 1.49
CA LYS A 67 34.56 14.61 0.71
C LYS A 67 33.25 14.69 1.50
N VAL A 68 33.02 13.75 2.41
CA VAL A 68 31.91 13.83 3.38
C VAL A 68 32.10 15.03 4.31
N GLN A 69 33.32 15.25 4.82
CA GLN A 69 33.63 16.41 5.68
C GLN A 69 33.50 17.75 4.94
N ASP A 70 33.84 17.79 3.65
CA ASP A 70 33.70 18.97 2.78
C ASP A 70 32.26 19.23 2.29
N ASN A 71 31.25 18.52 2.81
CA ASN A 71 29.85 18.57 2.37
C ASN A 71 29.63 18.26 0.88
N GLN A 72 30.56 17.57 0.23
CA GLN A 72 30.40 17.10 -1.16
C GLN A 72 29.54 15.84 -1.25
N VAL A 73 29.29 15.17 -0.12
CA VAL A 73 28.36 14.06 0.02
C VAL A 73 27.25 14.47 0.98
N ALA A 74 25.99 14.33 0.58
CA ALA A 74 24.84 14.58 1.44
C ALA A 74 24.04 13.29 1.68
N PHE A 75 23.37 13.23 2.82
CA PHE A 75 22.60 12.06 3.24
C PHE A 75 21.15 12.44 3.53
N ILE A 76 20.22 11.61 3.03
CA ILE A 76 18.82 11.62 3.43
C ILE A 76 18.59 10.32 4.20
N THR A 77 18.48 10.40 5.53
CA THR A 77 18.37 9.21 6.39
C THR A 77 17.04 9.19 7.16
N LYS A 78 16.71 8.04 7.76
CA LYS A 78 15.56 7.90 8.68
C LYS A 78 15.58 8.92 9.83
N LYS A 79 16.76 9.25 10.35
CA LYS A 79 16.94 10.23 11.44
C LYS A 79 17.13 11.63 10.86
N LYS A 80 16.08 12.44 10.95
CA LYS A 80 16.07 13.82 10.44
C LYS A 80 16.93 14.72 11.32
N ASN A 81 18.02 15.24 10.78
CA ASN A 81 18.82 16.26 11.46
C ASN A 81 18.24 17.66 11.21
N LEU A 82 17.09 17.95 11.84
CA LEU A 82 16.39 19.23 11.73
C LEU A 82 16.38 19.99 13.06
N TYR A 83 16.50 21.31 12.99
CA TYR A 83 16.37 22.22 14.11
C TYR A 83 14.91 22.63 14.27
N TYR A 84 14.21 21.95 15.19
CA TYR A 84 12.76 22.07 15.40
C TYR A 84 12.27 23.48 15.75
N ASN A 85 13.14 24.30 16.38
CA ASN A 85 12.80 25.66 16.79
C ASN A 85 13.09 26.72 15.72
N LEU A 86 13.74 26.33 14.60
CA LEU A 86 14.02 27.22 13.49
C LEU A 86 12.97 27.09 12.38
N PRO A 87 12.73 28.16 11.61
CA PRO A 87 11.97 28.13 10.36
C PRO A 87 12.44 27.09 9.35
N VAL A 88 11.56 26.72 8.42
CA VAL A 88 11.87 25.89 7.25
C VAL A 88 13.01 26.50 6.43
N ALA A 89 12.95 27.81 6.16
CA ALA A 89 13.95 28.51 5.35
C ALA A 89 15.35 28.36 5.93
N ASP A 90 15.47 28.54 7.25
CA ASP A 90 16.73 28.43 7.97
C ASP A 90 17.25 26.99 7.98
N ASN A 91 16.37 26.01 8.22
CA ASN A 91 16.75 24.61 8.18
C ASN A 91 17.33 24.18 6.83
N ILE A 92 16.73 24.66 5.73
CA ILE A 92 17.13 24.29 4.37
C ILE A 92 18.36 25.07 3.91
N MET A 93 18.43 26.38 4.17
CA MET A 93 19.44 27.25 3.58
C MET A 93 20.73 27.32 4.42
N LEU A 94 20.63 27.25 5.75
CA LEU A 94 21.80 27.33 6.64
C LEU A 94 22.68 26.07 6.61
N SER A 95 22.27 25.00 5.91
CA SER A 95 23.14 23.84 5.65
C SER A 95 24.32 24.20 4.71
N THR A 96 24.20 25.25 3.92
CA THR A 96 25.24 25.72 3.00
C THR A 96 26.28 26.53 3.78
N GLU A 97 27.42 25.92 4.14
CA GLU A 97 28.49 26.68 4.81
C GLU A 97 28.95 27.88 3.96
N LYS A 98 29.26 28.98 4.66
CA LYS A 98 29.60 30.32 4.15
C LYS A 98 28.42 31.16 3.66
N ILE A 99 27.36 31.25 4.45
CA ILE A 99 26.47 32.42 4.37
C ILE A 99 27.16 33.59 5.11
N PRO A 100 27.43 34.74 4.45
CA PRO A 100 27.96 35.91 5.13
C PRO A 100 27.03 36.32 6.27
N PHE A 101 27.57 36.76 7.42
CA PHE A 101 26.80 37.26 8.57
C PHE A 101 25.78 38.37 8.23
N PHE A 102 25.89 38.98 7.04
CA PHE A 102 25.02 40.03 6.52
C PHE A 102 23.89 39.56 5.59
N LEU A 103 23.69 38.24 5.37
CA LEU A 103 22.58 37.78 4.55
C LEU A 103 21.26 38.02 5.30
N SER A 104 20.42 38.92 4.78
CA SER A 104 19.14 39.22 5.43
C SER A 104 18.21 38.02 5.40
N GLU A 105 17.43 37.85 6.47
CA GLU A 105 16.37 36.84 6.61
C GLU A 105 15.48 36.76 5.36
N LYS A 106 15.12 37.91 4.81
CA LYS A 106 14.36 38.03 3.55
C LYS A 106 15.02 37.33 2.35
N LYS A 107 16.35 37.33 2.26
CA LYS A 107 17.09 36.67 1.18
C LYS A 107 17.16 35.16 1.37
N ILE A 108 17.20 34.68 2.62
CA ILE A 108 17.09 33.26 2.98
C ILE A 108 15.72 32.73 2.57
N GLU A 109 14.65 33.42 2.99
CA GLU A 109 13.28 33.11 2.62
C GLU A 109 13.07 33.06 1.11
N GLN A 110 13.56 34.07 0.37
CA GLN A 110 13.45 34.12 -1.09
C GLN A 110 14.13 32.95 -1.79
N ARG A 111 15.32 32.54 -1.32
CA ARG A 111 16.02 31.38 -1.88
C ARG A 111 15.29 30.07 -1.58
N CYS A 112 14.77 29.92 -0.37
CA CYS A 112 13.96 28.77 0.01
C CYS A 112 12.67 28.67 -0.82
N ALA A 113 11.98 29.80 -0.99
CA ALA A 113 10.76 29.86 -1.81
C ALA A 113 11.04 29.55 -3.28
N ALA A 114 12.17 30.00 -3.83
CA ALA A 114 12.58 29.67 -5.19
C ALA A 114 12.82 28.17 -5.37
N LEU A 115 13.51 27.52 -4.41
CA LEU A 115 13.74 26.07 -4.43
C LEU A 115 12.42 25.29 -4.36
N LEU A 116 11.53 25.67 -3.45
CA LEU A 116 10.19 25.07 -3.31
C LEU A 116 9.36 25.19 -4.58
N LYS A 117 9.45 26.35 -5.26
CA LYS A 117 8.78 26.59 -6.54
C LYS A 117 9.36 25.71 -7.65
N GLU A 118 10.68 25.52 -7.70
CA GLU A 118 11.34 24.68 -8.71
C GLU A 118 10.89 23.21 -8.62
N VAL A 119 10.63 22.73 -7.40
CA VAL A 119 10.12 21.36 -7.14
C VAL A 119 8.60 21.28 -7.03
N ASP A 120 7.90 22.37 -7.38
CA ASP A 120 6.43 22.47 -7.40
C ASP A 120 5.80 21.97 -6.08
N TYR A 121 6.29 22.49 -4.95
CA TYR A 121 5.78 22.17 -3.62
C TYR A 121 5.48 23.44 -2.83
N SER A 122 4.30 23.51 -2.24
CA SER A 122 3.85 24.66 -1.45
C SER A 122 4.07 24.38 0.03
N LEU A 123 4.93 25.17 0.66
CA LEU A 123 5.19 25.15 2.10
C LEU A 123 5.60 26.56 2.54
N ASP A 124 5.03 27.05 3.64
CA ASP A 124 5.47 28.33 4.20
C ASP A 124 6.88 28.20 4.77
N VAL A 125 7.80 28.96 4.19
CA VAL A 125 9.23 28.98 4.55
C VAL A 125 9.48 29.55 5.95
N ARG A 126 8.53 30.30 6.52
CA ARG A 126 8.61 30.89 7.86
C ARG A 126 8.14 29.96 8.97
N THR A 127 7.41 28.90 8.63
CA THR A 127 6.89 27.95 9.60
C THR A 127 8.03 27.27 10.35
N LYS A 128 7.93 27.21 11.68
CA LYS A 128 8.90 26.47 12.51
C LYS A 128 8.76 24.97 12.27
N VAL A 129 9.88 24.27 12.14
CA VAL A 129 9.88 22.83 11.82
C VAL A 129 9.08 21.98 12.82
N ARG A 130 8.99 22.37 14.09
CA ARG A 130 8.17 21.68 15.09
C ARG A 130 6.67 21.64 14.73
N ASN A 131 6.17 22.62 13.99
CA ASN A 131 4.77 22.71 13.58
C ASN A 131 4.46 21.94 12.29
N LEU A 132 5.48 21.43 11.61
CA LEU A 132 5.30 20.65 10.38
C LEU A 132 4.80 19.23 10.67
N SER A 133 4.02 18.69 9.75
CA SER A 133 3.67 17.28 9.68
C SER A 133 4.90 16.38 9.50
N GLN A 134 4.74 15.08 9.75
CA GLN A 134 5.84 14.14 9.58
C GLN A 134 6.33 14.07 8.13
N GLU A 135 5.44 14.16 7.15
CA GLU A 135 5.75 14.22 5.73
C GLU A 135 6.53 15.48 5.37
N GLU A 136 6.04 16.67 5.77
CA GLU A 136 6.72 17.94 5.51
C GLU A 136 8.11 17.97 6.12
N ARG A 137 8.31 17.43 7.34
CA ARG A 137 9.66 17.29 7.92
C ARG A 137 10.56 16.40 7.06
N THR A 138 10.01 15.33 6.45
CA THR A 138 10.79 14.49 5.51
C THR A 138 11.20 15.30 4.29
N LEU A 139 10.28 16.04 3.69
CA LEU A 139 10.55 16.89 2.53
C LEU A 139 11.53 18.02 2.82
N VAL A 140 11.42 18.66 3.99
CA VAL A 140 12.39 19.66 4.44
C VAL A 140 13.78 19.04 4.61
N SER A 141 13.88 17.82 5.10
CA SER A 141 15.16 17.10 5.18
C SER A 141 15.75 16.79 3.79
N ILE A 142 14.90 16.38 2.84
CA ILE A 142 15.28 16.14 1.44
C ILE A 142 15.79 17.45 0.80
N LEU A 143 15.03 18.54 0.95
CA LEU A 143 15.37 19.84 0.39
C LEU A 143 16.63 20.44 1.04
N LYS A 144 16.81 20.23 2.34
CA LYS A 144 18.03 20.61 3.06
C LYS A 144 19.27 19.92 2.49
N ALA A 145 19.17 18.62 2.18
CA ALA A 145 20.25 17.88 1.54
C ALA A 145 20.47 18.36 0.09
N ALA A 146 19.40 18.64 -0.65
CA ALA A 146 19.48 19.16 -2.02
C ALA A 146 20.10 20.56 -2.09
N ALA A 147 19.84 21.42 -1.10
CA ALA A 147 20.39 22.78 -1.04
C ALA A 147 21.94 22.80 -0.96
N LEU A 148 22.56 21.73 -0.46
CA LEU A 148 24.02 21.56 -0.44
C LEU A 148 24.63 21.42 -1.84
N LYS A 149 23.83 21.05 -2.84
CA LYS A 149 24.29 20.70 -4.21
C LYS A 149 25.46 19.71 -4.16
N PRO A 150 25.27 18.54 -3.52
CA PRO A 150 26.36 17.59 -3.33
C PRO A 150 26.81 16.99 -4.66
N ARG A 151 28.03 16.48 -4.70
CA ARG A 151 28.50 15.61 -5.79
C ARG A 151 27.90 14.22 -5.71
N LEU A 152 27.64 13.72 -4.50
CA LEU A 152 26.94 12.47 -4.25
C LEU A 152 25.82 12.67 -3.23
N LEU A 153 24.60 12.32 -3.60
CA LEU A 153 23.47 12.21 -2.68
C LEU A 153 23.24 10.74 -2.35
N VAL A 154 23.35 10.40 -1.07
CA VAL A 154 23.00 9.08 -0.54
C VAL A 154 21.60 9.16 0.07
N VAL A 155 20.70 8.28 -0.38
CA VAL A 155 19.31 8.26 0.05
C VAL A 155 19.00 6.92 0.69
N ASP A 156 18.56 6.97 1.95
CA ASP A 156 17.98 5.86 2.67
C ASP A 156 16.49 5.72 2.31
N GLU A 157 15.96 4.52 2.50
CA GLU A 157 14.62 4.11 2.10
C GLU A 157 13.53 5.10 2.55
N ILE A 158 12.75 5.60 1.59
CA ILE A 158 11.66 6.57 1.80
C ILE A 158 10.25 5.96 1.69
N HIS A 159 10.14 4.65 1.44
CA HIS A 159 8.87 3.98 1.16
C HIS A 159 7.82 4.17 2.27
N GLY A 160 6.55 4.38 1.88
CA GLY A 160 5.42 4.54 2.80
C GLY A 160 5.40 5.82 3.64
N ARG A 161 6.31 6.78 3.39
CA ARG A 161 6.46 8.01 4.20
C ARG A 161 5.98 9.29 3.55
N LEU A 162 5.66 9.24 2.27
CA LEU A 162 5.27 10.40 1.47
C LEU A 162 3.92 10.11 0.81
N SER A 163 3.01 11.08 0.83
CA SER A 163 1.84 11.11 -0.03
C SER A 163 2.25 11.15 -1.51
N TYR A 164 1.28 11.06 -2.42
CA TYR A 164 1.52 11.25 -3.86
C TYR A 164 2.18 12.61 -4.18
N LYS A 165 1.77 13.68 -3.47
CA LYS A 165 2.33 15.03 -3.62
C LYS A 165 3.78 15.09 -3.12
N GLY A 166 4.04 14.51 -1.95
CA GLY A 166 5.40 14.41 -1.41
C GLY A 166 6.35 13.59 -2.28
N MET A 167 5.88 12.45 -2.81
CA MET A 167 6.66 11.63 -3.73
C MET A 167 6.97 12.36 -5.03
N SER A 168 6.00 13.08 -5.59
CA SER A 168 6.21 13.91 -6.78
C SER A 168 7.25 15.00 -6.55
N CYS A 169 7.22 15.66 -5.39
CA CYS A 169 8.24 16.61 -4.96
C CYS A 169 9.62 15.95 -4.87
N PHE A 170 9.72 14.80 -4.20
CA PHE A 170 10.98 14.05 -4.07
C PHE A 170 11.59 13.67 -5.41
N LEU A 171 10.80 13.12 -6.34
CA LEU A 171 11.28 12.77 -7.69
C LEU A 171 11.79 14.00 -8.46
N ARG A 172 11.09 15.15 -8.34
CA ARG A 172 11.55 16.41 -8.93
C ARG A 172 12.85 16.92 -8.31
N VAL A 173 13.04 16.74 -7.00
CA VAL A 173 14.32 17.05 -6.34
C VAL A 173 15.45 16.19 -6.91
N LEU A 174 15.25 14.89 -7.07
CA LEU A 174 16.26 14.00 -7.64
C LEU A 174 16.61 14.40 -9.08
N GLU A 175 15.60 14.65 -9.91
CA GLU A 175 15.81 15.10 -11.30
C GLU A 175 16.53 16.46 -11.39
N MET A 176 16.19 17.40 -10.51
CA MET A 176 16.87 18.68 -10.39
C MET A 176 18.35 18.50 -10.06
N LEU A 177 18.68 17.69 -9.05
CA LEU A 177 20.07 17.41 -8.64
C LEU A 177 20.85 16.67 -9.73
N LYS A 178 20.21 15.70 -10.40
CA LYS A 178 20.81 14.99 -11.53
C LYS A 178 21.21 15.95 -12.64
N LYS A 179 20.31 16.87 -13.03
CA LYS A 179 20.61 17.92 -14.02
C LYS A 179 21.76 18.84 -13.60
N GLN A 180 22.02 18.99 -12.30
CA GLN A 180 23.13 19.77 -11.75
C GLN A 180 24.45 18.98 -11.68
N GLY A 181 24.46 17.71 -12.07
CA GLY A 181 25.66 16.87 -12.06
C GLY A 181 25.83 15.99 -10.82
N THR A 182 24.83 15.92 -9.93
CA THR A 182 24.87 15.07 -8.73
C THR A 182 24.68 13.60 -9.07
N MET A 183 25.57 12.74 -8.54
CA MET A 183 25.38 11.28 -8.50
C MET A 183 24.40 10.93 -7.38
N ILE A 184 23.49 9.99 -7.60
CA ILE A 184 22.49 9.61 -6.58
C ILE A 184 22.61 8.11 -6.29
N LEU A 185 22.79 7.76 -5.02
CA LEU A 185 22.81 6.39 -4.53
C LEU A 185 21.57 6.16 -3.67
N TYR A 186 20.59 5.43 -4.20
CA TYR A 186 19.28 5.21 -3.58
C TYR A 186 19.17 3.80 -3.01
N PHE A 187 19.20 3.64 -1.69
CA PHE A 187 19.04 2.33 -1.04
C PHE A 187 17.56 2.01 -0.80
N THR A 188 17.15 0.77 -1.11
CA THR A 188 15.78 0.30 -0.91
C THR A 188 15.71 -1.19 -0.63
N SER A 189 14.70 -1.62 0.13
CA SER A 189 14.33 -3.04 0.25
C SER A 189 13.25 -3.46 -0.75
N GLN A 190 12.56 -2.49 -1.35
CA GLN A 190 11.46 -2.69 -2.28
C GLN A 190 11.96 -2.63 -3.72
N TRP A 191 11.71 -3.67 -4.50
CA TRP A 191 12.14 -3.74 -5.89
C TRP A 191 11.38 -2.72 -6.76
N GLU A 192 10.10 -2.45 -6.47
CA GLU A 192 9.28 -1.49 -7.21
C GLU A 192 9.91 -0.09 -7.20
N ASP A 193 10.47 0.32 -6.06
CA ASP A 193 11.11 1.62 -5.90
C ASP A 193 12.40 1.70 -6.71
N SER A 194 13.18 0.61 -6.78
CA SER A 194 14.39 0.55 -7.60
C SER A 194 14.11 0.74 -9.10
N VAL A 195 12.99 0.21 -9.58
CA VAL A 195 12.59 0.28 -11.00
C VAL A 195 11.90 1.61 -11.33
N LYS A 196 11.21 2.22 -10.35
CA LYS A 196 10.54 3.52 -10.50
C LYS A 196 11.53 4.69 -10.44
N ILE A 197 12.53 4.60 -9.57
CA ILE A 197 13.43 5.71 -9.23
C ILE A 197 14.80 5.55 -9.89
N GLY A 198 15.31 4.32 -9.99
CA GLY A 198 16.63 4.04 -10.55
C GLY A 198 16.71 4.14 -12.07
N GLU A 199 17.92 4.40 -12.54
CA GLU A 199 18.33 4.20 -13.94
C GLU A 199 19.15 2.91 -14.07
N GLU A 200 20.00 2.65 -13.08
CA GLU A 200 20.73 1.40 -12.87
C GLU A 200 20.41 0.85 -11.48
N VAL A 201 20.51 -0.47 -11.34
CA VAL A 201 20.23 -1.20 -10.12
C VAL A 201 21.39 -2.11 -9.79
N THR A 202 21.97 -1.93 -8.61
CA THR A 202 22.89 -2.90 -7.99
C THR A 202 22.11 -3.79 -7.04
N VAL A 203 22.22 -5.10 -7.21
CA VAL A 203 21.62 -6.07 -6.28
C VAL A 203 22.67 -6.58 -5.30
N ILE A 204 22.32 -6.52 -4.02
CA ILE A 204 23.17 -7.01 -2.93
C ILE A 204 22.47 -8.20 -2.26
N ALA A 205 23.12 -9.35 -2.28
CA ALA A 205 22.60 -10.59 -1.70
C ALA A 205 23.70 -11.32 -0.92
N HIS A 206 23.34 -11.93 0.21
CA HIS A 206 24.27 -12.65 1.10
C HIS A 206 25.53 -11.85 1.50
N GLY A 207 25.40 -10.52 1.52
CA GLY A 207 26.47 -9.60 1.85
C GLY A 207 27.52 -9.38 0.77
N LYS A 208 27.21 -9.73 -0.49
CA LYS A 208 28.07 -9.50 -1.63
C LYS A 208 27.35 -8.73 -2.73
N THR A 209 28.12 -8.02 -3.55
CA THR A 209 27.59 -7.48 -4.81
C THR A 209 27.31 -8.63 -5.74
N PHE A 210 26.06 -8.75 -6.13
CA PHE A 210 25.63 -9.83 -7.00
C PHE A 210 25.74 -9.44 -8.48
N GLY A 211 25.29 -8.22 -8.79
CA GLY A 211 25.31 -7.72 -10.16
C GLY A 211 24.72 -6.32 -10.27
N GLU A 212 25.04 -5.69 -11.40
CA GLU A 212 24.52 -4.39 -11.82
C GLU A 212 23.68 -4.58 -13.09
N TYR A 213 22.55 -3.91 -13.14
CA TYR A 213 21.53 -4.10 -14.17
C TYR A 213 20.93 -2.76 -14.59
N LEU A 214 20.68 -2.57 -15.88
CA LEU A 214 19.92 -1.42 -16.37
C LEU A 214 18.43 -1.63 -16.04
N VAL A 215 17.73 -0.56 -15.64
CA VAL A 215 16.30 -0.65 -15.35
C VAL A 215 15.47 -1.08 -16.56
N GLU A 216 15.89 -0.74 -17.78
CA GLU A 216 15.24 -1.23 -18.99
C GLU A 216 15.34 -2.75 -19.14
N ASP A 217 16.47 -3.35 -18.78
CA ASP A 217 16.68 -4.79 -18.84
C ASP A 217 15.87 -5.49 -17.75
N ILE A 218 15.76 -4.88 -16.57
CA ILE A 218 14.88 -5.37 -15.49
C ILE A 218 13.41 -5.35 -15.94
N LYS A 219 12.95 -4.29 -16.61
CA LYS A 219 11.57 -4.19 -17.13
C LYS A 219 11.29 -5.24 -18.21
N LYS A 220 12.28 -5.59 -19.02
CA LYS A 220 12.16 -6.65 -20.05
C LYS A 220 12.19 -8.05 -19.45
N ASN A 221 12.91 -8.26 -18.34
CA ASN A 221 13.12 -9.59 -17.76
C ASN A 221 13.07 -9.58 -16.21
N PRO A 222 11.91 -9.23 -15.59
CA PRO A 222 11.83 -8.99 -14.15
C PRO A 222 12.07 -10.25 -13.31
N ALA A 223 11.74 -11.43 -13.83
CA ALA A 223 11.90 -12.71 -13.14
C ALA A 223 13.37 -13.07 -12.87
N GLN A 224 14.27 -12.78 -13.81
CA GLN A 224 15.72 -13.02 -13.66
C GLN A 224 16.29 -12.23 -12.49
N ILE A 225 15.83 -10.99 -12.31
CA ILE A 225 16.35 -10.08 -11.30
C ILE A 225 15.72 -10.39 -9.95
N TYR A 226 14.44 -10.77 -9.94
CA TYR A 226 13.76 -11.26 -8.73
C TYR A 226 14.45 -12.52 -8.16
N HIS A 227 14.85 -13.46 -9.03
CA HIS A 227 15.63 -14.65 -8.65
C HIS A 227 16.95 -14.29 -7.96
N VAL A 228 17.66 -13.33 -8.54
CA VAL A 228 18.92 -12.80 -8.06
C VAL A 228 18.77 -12.07 -6.71
N MET A 229 17.72 -11.25 -6.54
CA MET A 229 17.42 -10.55 -5.28
C MET A 229 17.13 -11.50 -4.13
N LEU A 230 16.59 -12.68 -4.42
CA LEU A 230 16.26 -13.71 -3.43
C LEU A 230 17.43 -14.63 -3.09
N GLY A 231 18.61 -14.38 -3.66
CA GLY A 231 19.86 -15.05 -3.33
C GLY A 231 20.23 -16.26 -4.19
N GLY A 232 19.59 -16.45 -5.35
CA GLY A 232 20.01 -17.44 -6.36
C GLY A 232 21.20 -16.93 -7.18
N GLU A 233 22.06 -17.81 -7.72
CA GLU A 233 23.31 -17.44 -8.44
C GLU A 233 23.08 -16.76 -9.80
N ARG A 234 24.08 -15.99 -10.28
CA ARG A 234 24.02 -15.29 -11.58
C ARG A 234 24.11 -16.36 -12.66
N LEU A 235 22.96 -16.76 -13.18
CA LEU A 235 22.86 -17.77 -14.24
C LEU A 235 23.68 -17.30 -15.46
N LYS A 236 24.78 -18.01 -15.76
CA LYS A 236 25.71 -17.69 -16.85
C LYS A 236 25.01 -17.82 -18.19
N LYS A 237 24.98 -16.74 -19.00
CA LYS A 237 24.46 -16.69 -20.38
C LYS A 237 24.87 -17.93 -21.18
N ASP A 238 23.96 -18.88 -21.29
CA ASP A 238 23.93 -19.93 -22.30
C ASP A 238 22.64 -19.76 -23.10
N GLU A 239 22.69 -19.93 -24.42
CA GLU A 239 21.51 -19.77 -25.31
C GLU A 239 20.34 -20.70 -24.93
N LYS A 240 20.61 -21.81 -24.22
CA LYS A 240 19.58 -22.70 -23.64
C LYS A 240 18.86 -22.12 -22.40
N GLN A 241 19.39 -21.06 -21.79
CA GLN A 241 18.81 -20.41 -20.61
C GLN A 241 17.82 -19.30 -20.97
N GLU A 242 17.96 -18.68 -22.13
CA GLU A 242 16.96 -17.75 -22.64
C GLU A 242 15.67 -18.52 -22.98
N GLU A 243 15.78 -19.75 -23.48
CA GLU A 243 14.69 -20.72 -23.61
C GLU A 243 14.05 -21.08 -22.25
N PHE A 244 14.85 -21.29 -21.20
CA PHE A 244 14.36 -21.57 -19.83
C PHE A 244 13.67 -20.35 -19.20
N LEU A 245 14.22 -19.15 -19.37
CA LEU A 245 13.66 -17.88 -18.88
C LEU A 245 12.43 -17.44 -19.71
N GLN A 246 12.38 -17.76 -21.00
CA GLN A 246 11.18 -17.62 -21.82
C GLN A 246 10.12 -18.63 -21.41
N ALA A 247 10.46 -19.91 -21.18
CA ALA A 247 9.51 -20.90 -20.66
C ALA A 247 8.95 -20.50 -19.28
N LEU A 248 9.78 -19.91 -18.42
CA LEU A 248 9.38 -19.30 -17.14
C LEU A 248 8.47 -18.08 -17.34
N SER A 249 8.81 -17.15 -18.22
CA SER A 249 8.04 -15.91 -18.46
C SER A 249 6.72 -16.17 -19.20
N GLN A 250 6.72 -17.10 -20.14
CA GLN A 250 5.55 -17.56 -20.87
C GLN A 250 4.62 -18.35 -19.92
N GLY A 251 5.19 -19.08 -18.95
CA GLY A 251 4.42 -19.69 -17.87
C GLY A 251 3.81 -18.71 -16.87
N ILE A 252 4.57 -17.71 -16.43
CA ILE A 252 4.08 -16.70 -15.48
C ILE A 252 3.07 -15.74 -16.15
N GLY A 253 3.21 -15.48 -17.46
CA GLY A 253 2.36 -14.59 -18.23
C GLY A 253 0.96 -15.14 -18.53
N GLU A 254 0.83 -16.45 -18.78
CA GLU A 254 -0.44 -17.12 -19.10
C GLU A 254 -1.32 -17.38 -17.87
N ILE A 255 -0.74 -17.38 -16.65
CA ILE A 255 -1.40 -17.76 -15.40
C ILE A 255 -2.29 -16.64 -14.81
N ARG A 256 -2.29 -15.43 -15.39
CA ARG A 256 -3.02 -14.27 -14.86
C ARG A 256 -4.49 -14.16 -15.27
N GLU A 257 -4.96 -14.96 -16.22
CA GLU A 257 -6.33 -14.84 -16.74
C GLU A 257 -7.25 -15.99 -16.28
N GLY A 258 -7.96 -15.78 -15.16
CA GLY A 258 -9.31 -16.35 -14.98
C GLY A 258 -9.50 -17.84 -14.65
N TYR A 259 -8.51 -18.58 -14.14
CA TYR A 259 -8.67 -20.02 -13.84
C TYR A 259 -8.97 -20.36 -12.36
N ASP A 260 -9.71 -21.47 -12.17
CA ASP A 260 -9.92 -22.16 -10.89
C ASP A 260 -8.57 -22.59 -10.28
N GLN A 261 -8.35 -22.28 -8.99
CA GLN A 261 -7.09 -22.47 -8.27
C GLN A 261 -6.56 -23.92 -8.35
N SER A 262 -7.47 -24.90 -8.32
CA SER A 262 -7.09 -26.31 -8.41
C SER A 262 -6.50 -26.65 -9.78
N ASN A 263 -7.11 -26.14 -10.85
CA ASN A 263 -6.64 -26.35 -12.23
C ASN A 263 -5.31 -25.66 -12.49
N MET A 264 -5.11 -24.47 -11.94
CA MET A 264 -3.83 -23.75 -12.02
C MET A 264 -2.70 -24.52 -11.33
N MET A 265 -2.93 -25.03 -10.12
CA MET A 265 -1.94 -25.82 -9.39
C MET A 265 -1.63 -27.16 -10.09
N LYS A 266 -2.64 -27.79 -10.72
CA LYS A 266 -2.43 -28.96 -11.59
C LYS A 266 -1.52 -28.64 -12.78
N GLU A 267 -1.70 -27.47 -13.40
CA GLU A 267 -0.88 -27.04 -14.53
C GLU A 267 0.57 -26.72 -14.11
N LEU A 268 0.76 -26.12 -12.93
CA LEU A 268 2.08 -25.96 -12.33
C LEU A 268 2.76 -27.31 -12.08
N ALA A 269 2.04 -28.27 -11.51
CA ALA A 269 2.57 -29.62 -11.30
C ALA A 269 3.02 -30.27 -12.62
N LYS A 270 2.21 -30.20 -13.68
CA LYS A 270 2.58 -30.72 -15.02
C LYS A 270 3.82 -30.06 -15.58
N ARG A 271 3.96 -28.74 -15.40
CA ARG A 271 5.13 -27.98 -15.84
C ARG A 271 6.38 -28.40 -15.08
N ILE A 272 6.29 -28.63 -13.76
CA ILE A 272 7.40 -29.15 -12.96
C ILE A 272 7.85 -30.51 -13.50
N THR A 273 6.91 -31.43 -13.74
CA THR A 273 7.20 -32.76 -14.27
C THR A 273 7.91 -32.69 -15.62
N LYS A 274 7.41 -31.84 -16.53
CA LYS A 274 8.00 -31.65 -17.86
C LYS A 274 9.40 -31.05 -17.80
N GLU A 275 9.59 -29.97 -17.04
CA GLU A 275 10.84 -29.21 -16.99
C GLU A 275 11.97 -30.01 -16.33
N LEU A 276 11.67 -30.69 -15.22
CA LEU A 276 12.63 -31.52 -14.51
C LEU A 276 12.79 -32.92 -15.10
N LYS A 277 12.04 -33.23 -16.18
CA LYS A 277 11.95 -34.59 -16.76
C LYS A 277 11.64 -35.64 -15.69
N ALA A 278 10.83 -35.25 -14.72
CA ALA A 278 10.42 -36.11 -13.64
C ALA A 278 9.36 -37.10 -14.13
N THR A 279 9.13 -38.15 -13.34
CA THR A 279 8.04 -39.09 -13.61
C THR A 279 6.71 -38.54 -13.14
N HIS A 280 6.68 -37.81 -12.03
CA HIS A 280 5.45 -37.24 -11.47
C HIS A 280 5.75 -36.06 -10.56
N CYS A 281 4.80 -35.14 -10.44
CA CYS A 281 4.85 -34.05 -9.48
C CYS A 281 3.54 -33.96 -8.71
N ARG A 282 3.66 -33.81 -7.40
CA ARG A 282 2.52 -33.65 -6.49
C ARG A 282 2.73 -32.48 -5.56
N ILE A 283 1.72 -31.64 -5.42
CA ILE A 283 1.69 -30.51 -4.51
C ILE A 283 0.72 -30.85 -3.37
N TYR A 284 1.24 -30.77 -2.15
CA TYR A 284 0.48 -30.90 -0.93
C TYR A 284 0.28 -29.53 -0.32
N LEU A 285 -0.95 -29.12 -0.06
CA LEU A 285 -1.24 -27.94 0.74
C LEU A 285 -1.74 -28.40 2.10
N ILE A 286 -1.13 -27.90 3.16
CA ILE A 286 -1.37 -28.34 4.53
C ILE A 286 -2.05 -27.18 5.26
N ASP A 287 -3.28 -27.40 5.73
CA ASP A 287 -3.96 -26.48 6.63
C ASP A 287 -3.81 -26.99 8.07
N GLU A 288 -2.86 -26.41 8.81
CA GLU A 288 -2.60 -26.78 10.21
C GLU A 288 -3.81 -26.52 11.13
N LYS A 289 -4.71 -25.59 10.78
CA LYS A 289 -5.87 -25.26 11.64
C LYS A 289 -6.96 -26.32 11.61
N ASN A 290 -7.13 -26.96 10.45
CA ASN A 290 -8.18 -27.96 10.22
C ASN A 290 -7.64 -29.37 10.02
N ASN A 291 -6.32 -29.55 10.12
CA ASN A 291 -5.62 -30.82 9.90
C ASN A 291 -5.96 -31.49 8.55
N SER A 292 -6.23 -30.67 7.53
CA SER A 292 -6.63 -31.10 6.20
C SER A 292 -5.47 -30.94 5.22
N ILE A 293 -5.32 -31.94 4.35
CA ILE A 293 -4.29 -31.96 3.31
C ILE A 293 -4.99 -31.97 1.97
N MET A 294 -4.86 -30.88 1.22
CA MET A 294 -5.28 -30.85 -0.18
C MET A 294 -4.14 -31.41 -1.03
N ARG A 295 -4.48 -32.36 -1.91
CA ARG A 295 -3.52 -33.06 -2.77
C ARG A 295 -3.81 -32.69 -4.21
N ILE A 296 -2.79 -32.18 -4.90
CA ILE A 296 -2.88 -31.75 -6.29
C ILE A 296 -1.78 -32.47 -7.05
N SER A 297 -2.14 -33.21 -8.10
CA SER A 297 -1.19 -33.99 -8.91
C SER A 297 -1.25 -33.54 -10.36
N ASP A 298 -0.15 -33.66 -11.08
CA ASP A 298 -0.02 -33.39 -12.51
C ASP A 298 -0.88 -34.32 -13.38
N GLU A 299 -1.05 -35.59 -12.99
CA GLU A 299 -1.87 -36.58 -13.69
C GLU A 299 -2.70 -37.45 -12.71
N GLU A 300 -3.99 -37.65 -13.00
CA GLU A 300 -4.85 -38.56 -12.23
C GLU A 300 -4.66 -40.00 -12.71
N GLY A 301 -4.11 -40.88 -11.85
CA GLY A 301 -4.00 -42.33 -12.14
C GLY A 301 -2.58 -42.89 -12.35
N ALA A 302 -1.53 -42.07 -12.25
CA ALA A 302 -0.16 -42.57 -12.20
C ALA A 302 0.06 -43.45 -10.96
N ARG A 303 0.82 -44.56 -11.07
CA ARG A 303 1.21 -45.43 -9.93
C ARG A 303 2.26 -44.74 -9.06
N VAL A 304 1.89 -43.62 -8.44
CA VAL A 304 2.77 -42.81 -7.62
C VAL A 304 2.30 -42.90 -6.18
N PRO A 305 3.15 -43.43 -5.27
CA PRO A 305 2.75 -43.72 -3.91
C PRO A 305 2.37 -42.45 -3.15
N PHE A 306 1.45 -42.57 -2.20
CA PHE A 306 1.19 -41.49 -1.26
C PHE A 306 2.22 -41.53 -0.13
N MET A 307 2.85 -40.40 0.16
CA MET A 307 3.68 -40.30 1.36
C MET A 307 2.78 -40.31 2.60
N LYS A 308 3.17 -41.07 3.62
CA LYS A 308 2.43 -41.13 4.89
C LYS A 308 2.30 -39.73 5.49
N LYS A 309 1.15 -39.46 6.11
CA LYS A 309 0.83 -38.16 6.69
C LYS A 309 1.84 -37.71 7.75
N GLU A 310 2.26 -38.61 8.63
CA GLU A 310 3.20 -38.30 9.71
C GLU A 310 4.55 -37.84 9.14
N ILE A 311 4.97 -38.43 8.03
CA ILE A 311 6.23 -38.10 7.35
C ILE A 311 6.09 -36.78 6.61
N LEU A 312 4.96 -36.53 5.94
CA LEU A 312 4.68 -35.22 5.34
C LEU A 312 4.71 -34.10 6.39
N GLU A 313 4.16 -34.32 7.59
CA GLU A 313 4.20 -33.34 8.68
C GLU A 313 5.62 -33.13 9.23
N GLU A 314 6.41 -34.19 9.39
CA GLU A 314 7.83 -34.06 9.77
C GLU A 314 8.66 -33.32 8.72
N LEU A 315 8.42 -33.61 7.45
CA LEU A 315 9.09 -32.93 6.34
C LEU A 315 8.64 -31.48 6.20
N ASN A 316 7.36 -31.20 6.47
CA ASN A 316 6.85 -29.84 6.54
C ASN A 316 7.40 -29.06 7.73
N LYS A 317 8.04 -29.70 8.72
CA LYS A 317 8.81 -29.00 9.77
C LYS A 317 10.25 -28.69 9.36
N LYS A 318 10.78 -29.39 8.36
CA LYS A 318 12.13 -29.12 7.83
C LYS A 318 12.12 -27.77 7.10
N GLN A 319 13.17 -26.99 7.32
CA GLN A 319 13.29 -25.67 6.69
C GLN A 319 13.88 -25.70 5.27
N GLU A 320 14.35 -26.85 4.82
CA GLU A 320 15.11 -26.99 3.58
C GLU A 320 14.51 -28.07 2.67
N MET A 321 14.93 -28.08 1.41
CA MET A 321 14.63 -29.15 0.47
C MET A 321 15.09 -30.49 1.04
N TYR A 322 14.32 -31.54 0.81
CA TYR A 322 14.67 -32.90 1.18
C TYR A 322 14.82 -33.77 -0.06
N TYR A 323 15.69 -34.77 0.09
CA TYR A 323 16.06 -35.73 -0.92
C TYR A 323 15.96 -37.13 -0.32
N PHE A 324 15.28 -38.02 -1.02
CA PHE A 324 15.15 -39.42 -0.64
C PHE A 324 15.44 -40.31 -1.84
N SER A 325 16.21 -41.38 -1.65
CA SER A 325 16.39 -42.41 -2.67
C SER A 325 16.51 -43.80 -2.07
N ILE A 326 16.05 -44.82 -2.81
CA ILE A 326 16.22 -46.23 -2.43
C ILE A 326 17.69 -46.63 -2.23
N PHE A 327 18.63 -45.91 -2.85
CA PHE A 327 20.07 -46.19 -2.77
C PHE A 327 20.73 -45.55 -1.54
N GLU A 328 20.16 -44.46 -1.01
CA GLU A 328 20.73 -43.69 0.10
C GLU A 328 19.96 -43.86 1.41
N ASN A 329 18.72 -44.34 1.35
CA ASN A 329 17.83 -44.45 2.51
C ASN A 329 17.23 -45.85 2.61
N SER A 330 17.66 -46.63 3.62
CA SER A 330 17.12 -47.97 3.91
C SER A 330 15.62 -47.97 4.15
N ASP A 331 15.10 -46.85 4.64
CA ASP A 331 13.72 -46.69 5.07
C ASP A 331 12.85 -46.04 3.97
N PHE A 332 13.39 -45.82 2.76
CA PHE A 332 12.72 -45.12 1.66
C PHE A 332 11.30 -45.65 1.39
N LEU A 333 11.15 -46.97 1.23
CA LEU A 333 9.86 -47.59 0.96
C LEU A 333 8.90 -47.31 2.12
N SER A 334 9.39 -47.42 3.37
CA SER A 334 8.61 -47.21 4.59
C SER A 334 7.95 -45.82 4.68
N CYS A 335 8.41 -44.86 3.87
CA CYS A 335 7.86 -43.51 3.80
C CYS A 335 6.49 -43.40 3.13
N PHE A 336 6.06 -44.44 2.40
CA PHE A 336 4.86 -44.42 1.58
C PHE A 336 3.70 -45.21 2.19
N GLU A 337 2.46 -44.96 1.79
CA GLU A 337 1.28 -45.71 2.24
C GLU A 337 1.23 -47.10 1.57
N ASP A 338 1.60 -47.19 0.29
CA ASP A 338 1.61 -48.43 -0.52
C ASP A 338 3.05 -48.90 -0.83
N HIS A 339 3.65 -49.70 0.06
CA HIS A 339 5.05 -50.17 -0.02
C HIS A 339 5.36 -51.12 -1.19
N ASP A 340 4.35 -51.89 -1.63
CA ASP A 340 4.56 -53.06 -2.48
C ASP A 340 4.31 -52.80 -3.98
N ASN A 341 3.96 -51.57 -4.38
CA ASN A 341 3.38 -51.35 -5.73
C ASN A 341 3.74 -50.00 -6.38
N HIS A 342 4.98 -49.55 -6.24
CA HIS A 342 5.49 -48.39 -6.98
C HIS A 342 6.88 -48.62 -7.56
N ASP A 343 7.19 -47.95 -8.67
CA ASP A 343 8.47 -48.04 -9.39
C ASP A 343 9.37 -46.81 -9.19
N MET A 344 9.12 -46.00 -8.15
CA MET A 344 9.91 -44.80 -7.84
C MET A 344 11.18 -45.13 -7.05
N GLU A 345 12.31 -44.56 -7.50
CA GLU A 345 13.64 -44.74 -6.89
C GLU A 345 14.15 -43.47 -6.19
N THR A 346 13.64 -42.30 -6.58
CA THR A 346 14.06 -40.99 -6.02
C THR A 346 12.86 -40.08 -5.81
N VAL A 347 12.84 -39.37 -4.68
CA VAL A 347 11.88 -38.30 -4.37
C VAL A 347 12.61 -37.06 -3.90
N LEU A 348 12.31 -35.94 -4.56
CA LEU A 348 12.66 -34.61 -4.12
C LEU A 348 11.43 -34.00 -3.46
N GLY A 349 11.62 -33.19 -2.43
CA GLY A 349 10.55 -32.29 -2.04
C GLY A 349 11.00 -31.02 -1.39
N ILE A 350 10.17 -30.00 -1.56
CA ILE A 350 10.48 -28.65 -1.14
C ILE A 350 9.31 -28.00 -0.40
N PRO A 351 9.55 -27.38 0.77
CA PRO A 351 8.49 -26.70 1.50
C PRO A 351 8.04 -25.43 0.77
N ILE A 352 6.74 -25.21 0.77
CA ILE A 352 6.08 -24.00 0.29
C ILE A 352 5.94 -23.07 1.49
N LYS A 353 6.66 -21.95 1.47
CA LYS A 353 6.70 -20.98 2.59
C LYS A 353 5.85 -19.75 2.32
N SER A 354 4.92 -19.46 3.22
CA SER A 354 4.19 -18.18 3.25
C SER A 354 4.39 -17.51 4.60
N ASN A 355 4.87 -16.26 4.62
CA ASN A 355 5.13 -15.48 5.85
C ASN A 355 5.99 -16.20 6.92
N GLY A 356 6.90 -17.07 6.50
CA GLY A 356 7.78 -17.84 7.40
C GLY A 356 7.16 -19.14 7.93
N GLU A 357 5.90 -19.43 7.59
CA GLU A 357 5.22 -20.69 7.90
C GLU A 357 5.20 -21.61 6.67
N ASN A 358 5.33 -22.91 6.90
CA ASN A 358 5.26 -23.92 5.84
C ASN A 358 3.78 -24.27 5.59
N VAL A 359 3.25 -23.84 4.45
CA VAL A 359 1.83 -23.99 4.06
C VAL A 359 1.59 -25.18 3.13
N GLY A 360 2.64 -25.93 2.80
CA GLY A 360 2.57 -27.05 1.88
C GLY A 360 3.95 -27.55 1.46
N VAL A 361 3.96 -28.56 0.59
CA VAL A 361 5.15 -29.22 0.08
C VAL A 361 4.95 -29.61 -1.38
N ILE A 362 5.93 -29.30 -2.24
CA ILE A 362 6.01 -29.85 -3.60
C ILE A 362 6.85 -31.13 -3.53
N GLN A 363 6.38 -32.21 -4.15
CA GLN A 363 7.08 -33.49 -4.28
C GLN A 363 7.28 -33.85 -5.74
N VAL A 364 8.49 -34.25 -6.09
CA VAL A 364 8.86 -34.64 -7.45
C VAL A 364 9.45 -36.04 -7.42
N PHE A 365 8.91 -36.94 -8.24
CA PHE A 365 9.21 -38.37 -8.22
C PHE A 365 9.95 -38.79 -9.49
N TYR A 366 10.92 -39.70 -9.34
CA TYR A 366 11.64 -40.30 -10.45
C TYR A 366 11.69 -41.82 -10.32
N ARG A 367 11.49 -42.52 -11.44
CA ARG A 367 11.66 -43.98 -11.57
C ARG A 367 13.11 -44.46 -11.57
N ASN A 368 14.06 -43.54 -11.74
CA ASN A 368 15.49 -43.85 -11.77
C ASN A 368 16.20 -43.08 -10.66
N TYR A 369 17.41 -43.51 -10.29
CA TYR A 369 18.32 -42.69 -9.49
C TYR A 369 18.57 -41.34 -10.17
N TYR A 370 18.13 -40.26 -9.50
CA TYR A 370 18.26 -38.89 -9.99
C TYR A 370 19.06 -38.08 -8.98
N VAL A 371 20.13 -37.44 -9.45
CA VAL A 371 20.89 -36.46 -8.66
C VAL A 371 20.47 -35.09 -9.14
N TYR A 372 19.81 -34.33 -8.27
CA TYR A 372 19.34 -33.00 -8.62
C TYR A 372 20.51 -32.01 -8.70
N SER A 373 20.39 -31.06 -9.61
CA SER A 373 21.32 -29.94 -9.73
C SER A 373 20.87 -28.75 -8.88
N GLU A 374 21.77 -27.81 -8.59
CA GLU A 374 21.38 -26.52 -7.98
C GLU A 374 20.31 -25.79 -8.82
N LYS A 375 20.31 -25.97 -10.15
CA LYS A 375 19.26 -25.43 -11.03
C LYS A 375 17.88 -25.99 -10.68
N ASP A 376 17.79 -27.29 -10.42
CA ASP A 376 16.52 -27.97 -10.10
C ASP A 376 16.00 -27.51 -8.73
N ARG A 377 16.91 -27.38 -7.76
CA ARG A 377 16.61 -26.83 -6.42
C ARG A 377 16.05 -25.42 -6.52
N LEU A 378 16.76 -24.53 -7.24
CA LEU A 378 16.37 -23.14 -7.45
C LEU A 378 15.03 -23.00 -8.20
N TYR A 379 14.79 -23.85 -9.20
CA TYR A 379 13.52 -23.90 -9.93
C TYR A 379 12.36 -24.28 -9.02
N LEU A 380 12.54 -25.33 -8.20
CA LEU A 380 11.53 -25.76 -7.22
C LEU A 380 11.29 -24.72 -6.13
N GLU A 381 12.33 -24.01 -5.67
CA GLU A 381 12.19 -22.91 -4.69
C GLU A 381 11.36 -21.76 -5.26
N LEU A 382 11.60 -21.40 -6.52
CA LEU A 382 10.90 -20.33 -7.20
C LEU A 382 9.40 -20.66 -7.33
N ILE A 383 9.09 -21.86 -7.81
CA ILE A 383 7.70 -22.31 -7.94
C ILE A 383 7.02 -22.43 -6.57
N GLY A 384 7.74 -22.91 -5.55
CA GLY A 384 7.24 -22.93 -4.18
C GLY A 384 6.83 -21.54 -3.67
N ARG A 385 7.60 -20.50 -3.98
CA ARG A 385 7.24 -19.12 -3.63
C ARG A 385 6.05 -18.60 -4.43
N GLU A 386 5.94 -18.95 -5.70
CA GLU A 386 4.80 -18.55 -6.53
C GLU A 386 3.50 -19.14 -6.01
N ILE A 387 3.51 -20.43 -5.65
CA ILE A 387 2.38 -21.11 -5.01
C ILE A 387 2.02 -20.42 -3.69
N ALA A 388 3.00 -20.01 -2.87
CA ALA A 388 2.75 -19.27 -1.64
C ALA A 388 2.06 -17.91 -1.88
N MET A 389 2.53 -17.13 -2.87
CA MET A 389 1.92 -15.85 -3.23
C MET A 389 0.49 -16.02 -3.75
N LEU A 390 0.23 -17.07 -4.53
CA LEU A 390 -1.10 -17.38 -5.05
C LEU A 390 -2.09 -17.73 -3.92
N ILE A 391 -1.63 -18.47 -2.91
CA ILE A 391 -2.42 -18.77 -1.70
C ILE A 391 -2.77 -17.48 -0.96
N GLU A 392 -1.80 -16.58 -0.76
CA GLU A 392 -2.02 -15.34 -0.02
C GLU A 392 -2.96 -14.37 -0.77
N ASN A 393 -2.76 -14.22 -2.09
CA ASN A 393 -3.66 -13.42 -2.92
C ASN A 393 -5.10 -13.95 -2.91
N SER A 394 -5.29 -15.27 -2.86
CA SER A 394 -6.61 -15.87 -2.72
C SER A 394 -7.23 -15.61 -1.34
N ARG A 395 -6.44 -15.69 -0.26
CA ARG A 395 -6.89 -15.31 1.09
C ARG A 395 -7.34 -13.85 1.15
N LEU A 396 -6.60 -12.95 0.52
CA LEU A 396 -6.95 -11.52 0.44
C LEU A 396 -8.21 -11.28 -0.39
N LYS A 397 -8.32 -11.90 -1.57
CA LYS A 397 -9.55 -11.86 -2.39
C LYS A 397 -10.76 -12.42 -1.64
N GLY A 398 -10.60 -13.54 -0.94
CA GLY A 398 -11.66 -14.14 -0.12
C GLY A 398 -12.14 -13.20 0.99
N ARG A 399 -11.21 -12.54 1.71
CA ARG A 399 -11.56 -11.52 2.70
C ARG A 399 -12.30 -10.32 2.09
N SER A 400 -11.87 -9.87 0.92
CA SER A 400 -12.52 -8.78 0.17
C SER A 400 -13.95 -9.15 -0.22
N VAL A 401 -14.18 -10.35 -0.75
CA VAL A 401 -15.51 -10.85 -1.12
C VAL A 401 -16.41 -11.00 0.11
N LEU A 402 -15.87 -11.49 1.23
CA LEU A 402 -16.61 -11.59 2.50
C LEU A 402 -17.02 -10.22 3.04
N LEU A 403 -16.14 -9.22 2.95
CA LEU A 403 -16.48 -7.83 3.31
C LEU A 403 -17.57 -7.28 2.39
N GLN A 404 -17.46 -7.49 1.08
CA GLN A 404 -18.46 -7.09 0.10
C GLN A 404 -19.83 -7.72 0.39
N GLU A 405 -19.87 -9.03 0.64
CA GLU A 405 -21.08 -9.75 1.03
C GLU A 405 -21.64 -9.24 2.36
N SER A 406 -20.79 -8.88 3.32
CA SER A 406 -21.21 -8.26 4.58
C SER A 406 -21.93 -6.92 4.33
N HIS A 407 -21.35 -6.04 3.50
CA HIS A 407 -21.99 -4.78 3.12
C HIS A 407 -23.33 -5.01 2.41
N HIS A 408 -23.40 -5.95 1.46
CA HIS A 408 -24.66 -6.32 0.81
C HIS A 408 -25.72 -6.84 1.79
N ARG A 409 -25.34 -7.67 2.77
CA ARG A 409 -26.26 -8.17 3.81
C ARG A 409 -26.75 -7.08 4.74
N ILE A 410 -25.87 -6.18 5.16
CA ILE A 410 -26.26 -5.05 6.01
C ILE A 410 -27.28 -4.19 5.27
N LYS A 411 -27.03 -3.84 4.00
CA LYS A 411 -28.01 -3.15 3.14
C LYS A 411 -29.36 -3.89 3.10
N ASN A 412 -29.35 -5.19 2.83
CA ASN A 412 -30.58 -5.98 2.73
C ASN A 412 -31.35 -6.02 4.05
N ASN A 413 -30.66 -6.18 5.18
CA ASN A 413 -31.28 -6.17 6.51
C ASN A 413 -31.91 -4.80 6.82
N LEU A 414 -31.22 -3.71 6.52
CA LEU A 414 -31.76 -2.36 6.67
C LEU A 414 -32.99 -2.15 5.79
N GLN A 415 -33.00 -2.71 4.57
CA GLN A 415 -34.15 -2.64 3.67
C GLN A 415 -35.39 -3.39 4.22
N VAL A 416 -35.19 -4.53 4.87
CA VAL A 416 -36.27 -5.25 5.57
C VAL A 416 -36.82 -4.41 6.71
N ILE A 417 -35.96 -3.80 7.53
CA ILE A 417 -36.37 -2.91 8.62
C ILE A 417 -37.17 -1.72 8.09
N ILE A 418 -36.71 -1.07 7.01
CA ILE A 418 -37.43 0.01 6.33
C ILE A 418 -38.82 -0.45 5.92
N SER A 419 -38.93 -1.65 5.33
CA SER A 419 -40.19 -2.19 4.84
C SER A 419 -41.18 -2.47 5.98
N LEU A 420 -40.70 -2.99 7.11
CA LEU A 420 -41.49 -3.18 8.32
C LEU A 420 -41.96 -1.86 8.93
N LEU A 421 -41.08 -0.85 9.02
CA LEU A 421 -41.46 0.48 9.51
C LEU A 421 -42.49 1.15 8.60
N GLN A 422 -42.38 0.98 7.28
CA GLN A 422 -43.40 1.44 6.32
C GLN A 422 -44.73 0.73 6.53
N MET A 423 -44.73 -0.58 6.78
CA MET A 423 -45.94 -1.34 7.10
C MET A 423 -46.57 -0.89 8.42
N GLU A 424 -45.77 -0.70 9.47
CA GLU A 424 -46.27 -0.24 10.78
C GLU A 424 -46.88 1.17 10.66
N LYS A 425 -46.26 2.05 9.86
CA LYS A 425 -46.83 3.35 9.50
C LYS A 425 -48.18 3.22 8.79
N LEU A 426 -48.31 2.31 7.82
CA LEU A 426 -49.58 2.07 7.13
C LEU A 426 -50.65 1.52 8.10
N MET A 427 -50.27 0.65 9.04
CA MET A 427 -51.19 0.09 10.04
C MET A 427 -51.62 1.11 11.11
N LEU A 428 -50.79 2.10 11.45
CA LEU A 428 -51.14 3.17 12.39
C LEU A 428 -52.36 3.98 11.92
N ARG A 429 -52.50 4.20 10.60
CA ARG A 429 -53.69 4.84 10.01
C ARG A 429 -55.00 4.08 10.29
N HIS A 430 -54.92 2.78 10.56
CA HIS A 430 -56.08 1.94 10.84
C HIS A 430 -56.34 1.71 12.35
N LYS A 431 -55.32 1.87 13.21
CA LYS A 431 -55.44 1.62 14.67
C LYS A 431 -55.83 2.85 15.50
N LEU A 432 -55.52 4.06 15.02
CA LEU A 432 -55.75 5.30 15.74
C LEU A 432 -56.97 6.02 15.15
N ASN A 433 -57.97 6.30 15.99
CA ASN A 433 -59.20 7.00 15.61
C ASN A 433 -59.04 8.53 15.49
N ASN A 434 -57.86 9.07 15.81
CA ASN A 434 -57.61 10.51 15.81
C ASN A 434 -56.62 10.89 14.68
N PRO A 435 -57.07 11.68 13.65
CA PRO A 435 -56.24 12.04 12.49
C PRO A 435 -54.93 12.74 12.84
N ASP A 436 -54.94 13.60 13.88
CA ASP A 436 -53.77 14.40 14.26
C ASP A 436 -52.65 13.54 14.86
N SER A 437 -53.01 12.58 15.73
CA SER A 437 -52.04 11.65 16.34
C SER A 437 -51.45 10.64 15.34
N VAL A 438 -52.20 10.31 14.28
CA VAL A 438 -51.70 9.50 13.15
C VAL A 438 -50.67 10.26 12.32
N GLY A 439 -50.86 11.58 12.19
CA GLY A 439 -49.92 12.47 11.50
C GLY A 439 -48.56 12.52 12.21
N GLU A 440 -48.55 12.86 13.49
CA GLU A 440 -47.31 13.03 14.28
C GLU A 440 -46.46 11.74 14.34
N VAL A 441 -47.07 10.60 14.65
CA VAL A 441 -46.35 9.31 14.71
C VAL A 441 -45.90 8.87 13.31
N GLY A 442 -46.72 9.15 12.30
CA GLY A 442 -46.40 8.87 10.90
C GLY A 442 -45.19 9.65 10.40
N GLU A 443 -45.02 10.90 10.82
CA GLU A 443 -43.85 11.72 10.52
C GLU A 443 -42.59 11.20 11.23
N MET A 444 -42.69 10.88 12.53
CA MET A 444 -41.55 10.37 13.30
C MET A 444 -41.01 9.04 12.73
N ILE A 445 -41.89 8.16 12.23
CA ILE A 445 -41.46 6.93 11.52
C ILE A 445 -40.81 7.25 10.17
N GLU A 446 -41.27 8.27 9.46
CA GLU A 446 -40.64 8.70 8.20
C GLU A 446 -39.24 9.25 8.42
N GLU A 447 -39.00 9.98 9.50
CA GLU A 447 -37.68 10.46 9.91
C GLU A 447 -36.72 9.28 10.19
N ILE A 448 -37.19 8.27 10.93
CA ILE A 448 -36.41 7.04 11.19
C ILE A 448 -36.10 6.31 9.88
N ILE A 449 -37.08 6.17 8.98
CA ILE A 449 -36.88 5.53 7.68
C ILE A 449 -35.85 6.28 6.84
N GLY A 450 -35.87 7.62 6.81
CA GLY A 450 -34.91 8.44 6.08
C GLY A 450 -33.47 8.23 6.56
N ARG A 451 -33.26 8.16 7.87
CA ARG A 451 -31.95 7.89 8.48
C ARG A 451 -31.42 6.50 8.15
N ILE A 452 -32.27 5.48 8.27
CA ILE A 452 -31.89 4.09 7.95
C ILE A 452 -31.54 3.95 6.46
N LYS A 453 -32.29 4.63 5.58
CA LYS A 453 -32.00 4.67 4.13
C LYS A 453 -30.63 5.29 3.84
N SER A 454 -30.28 6.39 4.51
CA SER A 454 -28.96 7.04 4.35
C SER A 454 -27.80 6.12 4.71
N ILE A 455 -27.94 5.36 5.80
CA ILE A 455 -26.95 4.36 6.22
C ILE A 455 -26.88 3.22 5.19
N ALA A 456 -28.03 2.75 4.69
CA ALA A 456 -28.08 1.71 3.67
C ALA A 456 -27.39 2.13 2.35
N THR A 457 -27.46 3.40 1.97
CA THR A 457 -26.77 3.96 0.78
C THR A 457 -25.25 3.82 0.88
N ILE A 458 -24.65 4.05 2.04
CA ILE A 458 -23.18 3.90 2.19
C ILE A 458 -22.76 2.45 2.09
N HIS A 459 -23.52 1.54 2.68
CA HIS A 459 -23.27 0.11 2.50
C HIS A 459 -23.43 -0.32 1.03
N ASN A 460 -24.23 0.39 0.24
CA ASN A 460 -24.32 0.15 -1.21
C ASN A 460 -23.06 0.60 -1.95
N ILE A 461 -22.53 1.79 -1.66
CA ILE A 461 -21.29 2.32 -2.28
C ILE A 461 -20.12 1.37 -2.02
N LEU A 462 -19.96 0.92 -0.76
CA LEU A 462 -18.84 0.07 -0.35
C LEU A 462 -18.91 -1.36 -0.88
N ALA A 463 -20.11 -1.82 -1.23
CA ALA A 463 -20.28 -3.13 -1.81
C ALA A 463 -19.88 -3.16 -3.31
N HIS A 464 -19.64 -2.02 -3.96
CA HIS A 464 -19.30 -1.96 -5.38
C HIS A 464 -17.80 -1.69 -5.66
N ASP A 465 -17.02 -1.20 -4.70
CA ASP A 465 -15.56 -1.05 -4.84
C ASP A 465 -14.79 -1.43 -3.56
N PRO A 466 -14.47 -2.72 -3.36
CA PRO A 466 -13.69 -3.18 -2.21
C PRO A 466 -12.17 -3.03 -2.41
N SER A 467 -11.73 -2.48 -3.54
CA SER A 467 -10.31 -2.38 -3.91
C SER A 467 -9.67 -1.11 -3.31
N THR A 468 -9.04 -1.25 -2.15
CA THR A 468 -7.91 -0.40 -1.68
C THR A 468 -8.16 1.02 -1.12
N ARG A 469 -9.38 1.53 -0.98
CA ARG A 469 -9.61 2.87 -0.37
C ARG A 469 -10.37 2.79 0.95
N ASN A 470 -9.70 3.06 2.08
CA ASN A 470 -10.34 3.30 3.38
C ASN A 470 -11.10 4.66 3.44
N VAL A 471 -11.40 5.23 2.28
CA VAL A 471 -11.87 6.59 2.09
C VAL A 471 -12.93 6.61 1.00
N ALA A 472 -14.00 7.39 1.20
CA ALA A 472 -15.08 7.58 0.25
C ALA A 472 -15.04 9.01 -0.30
N ASP A 473 -15.38 9.20 -1.57
CA ASP A 473 -15.53 10.52 -2.17
C ASP A 473 -16.83 11.17 -1.68
N ILE A 474 -16.76 12.41 -1.19
CA ILE A 474 -17.97 13.13 -0.75
C ILE A 474 -18.94 13.33 -1.91
N GLU A 475 -18.44 13.57 -3.12
CA GLU A 475 -19.27 13.79 -4.31
C GLU A 475 -20.17 12.58 -4.57
N GLU A 476 -19.62 11.37 -4.43
CA GLU A 476 -20.35 10.12 -4.64
C GLU A 476 -21.43 9.92 -3.57
N ILE A 477 -21.09 10.19 -2.30
CA ILE A 477 -22.04 10.08 -1.18
C ILE A 477 -23.24 11.01 -1.39
N ILE A 478 -22.97 12.29 -1.70
CA ILE A 478 -24.02 13.30 -1.87
C ILE A 478 -24.80 13.04 -3.17
N GLY A 479 -24.12 12.60 -4.23
CA GLY A 479 -24.78 12.24 -5.50
C GLY A 479 -25.80 11.11 -5.33
N GLU A 480 -25.52 10.10 -4.51
CA GLU A 480 -26.49 9.05 -4.20
C GLU A 480 -27.67 9.57 -3.36
N ILE A 481 -27.43 10.48 -2.41
CA ILE A 481 -28.50 11.13 -1.62
C ILE A 481 -29.36 12.03 -2.52
N GLN A 482 -28.75 12.79 -3.44
CA GLN A 482 -29.45 13.63 -4.43
C GLN A 482 -30.43 12.80 -5.26
N LYS A 483 -30.02 11.62 -5.75
CA LYS A 483 -30.90 10.73 -6.53
C LYS A 483 -32.18 10.40 -5.78
N PHE A 484 -32.07 10.18 -4.46
CA PHE A 484 -33.21 9.86 -3.61
C PHE A 484 -34.23 11.00 -3.51
N TYR A 485 -33.78 12.25 -3.50
CA TYR A 485 -34.63 13.44 -3.34
C TYR A 485 -34.99 14.15 -4.65
N SER A 486 -34.57 13.62 -5.80
CA SER A 486 -34.78 14.21 -7.14
C SER A 486 -36.24 14.53 -7.51
N GLN A 487 -37.22 13.85 -6.90
CA GLN A 487 -38.66 14.10 -7.10
C GLN A 487 -39.23 15.17 -6.15
N SER A 488 -38.46 15.58 -5.14
CA SER A 488 -38.90 16.50 -4.08
C SER A 488 -38.19 17.86 -4.11
N ALA A 489 -36.96 17.92 -4.61
CA ALA A 489 -36.18 19.15 -4.72
C ALA A 489 -35.15 19.07 -5.87
N GLU A 490 -34.83 20.21 -6.47
CA GLU A 490 -33.69 20.37 -7.38
C GLU A 490 -32.42 20.60 -6.54
N VAL A 491 -31.64 19.56 -6.32
CA VAL A 491 -30.38 19.63 -5.55
C VAL A 491 -29.22 19.80 -6.52
N THR A 492 -28.43 20.87 -6.35
CA THR A 492 -27.17 21.12 -7.06
C THR A 492 -26.00 20.97 -6.11
N VAL A 493 -24.95 20.31 -6.55
CA VAL A 493 -23.76 20.02 -5.74
C VAL A 493 -22.53 20.57 -6.44
N HIS A 494 -21.76 21.36 -5.70
CA HIS A 494 -20.48 21.92 -6.13
C HIS A 494 -19.42 21.52 -5.13
N THR A 495 -18.53 20.61 -5.48
CA THR A 495 -17.55 20.08 -4.54
C THR A 495 -16.14 20.12 -5.09
N ASP A 496 -15.20 20.53 -4.24
CA ASP A 496 -13.79 20.17 -4.42
C ASP A 496 -13.62 18.64 -4.27
N LYS A 497 -12.53 18.08 -4.79
CA LYS A 497 -12.20 16.66 -4.53
C LYS A 497 -11.79 16.49 -3.07
N VAL A 498 -12.70 15.96 -2.27
CA VAL A 498 -12.52 15.72 -0.83
C VAL A 498 -12.88 14.27 -0.53
N PHE A 499 -11.98 13.56 0.15
CA PHE A 499 -12.23 12.19 0.57
C PHE A 499 -12.50 12.13 2.08
N VAL A 500 -13.32 11.18 2.52
CA VAL A 500 -13.67 11.00 3.93
C VAL A 500 -13.34 9.59 4.36
N PRO A 501 -12.66 9.39 5.50
CA PRO A 501 -12.55 8.07 6.12
C PRO A 501 -13.92 7.40 6.28
N TYR A 502 -13.97 6.09 6.01
CA TYR A 502 -15.22 5.32 6.03
C TYR A 502 -16.05 5.49 7.32
N ASN A 503 -15.40 5.47 8.48
CA ASN A 503 -16.05 5.62 9.79
C ASN A 503 -16.74 6.98 9.99
N ARG A 504 -16.51 7.95 9.09
CA ARG A 504 -17.11 9.30 9.09
C ARG A 504 -18.04 9.54 7.90
N SER A 505 -17.98 8.72 6.85
CA SER A 505 -18.87 8.80 5.69
C SER A 505 -20.35 8.64 6.08
N ALA A 506 -20.64 7.74 7.04
CA ALA A 506 -21.96 7.56 7.65
C ALA A 506 -22.51 8.83 8.28
N SER A 507 -21.68 9.48 9.08
CA SER A 507 -22.04 10.69 9.79
C SER A 507 -22.28 11.83 8.80
N LEU A 508 -21.47 11.94 7.74
CA LEU A 508 -21.65 12.95 6.71
C LEU A 508 -22.95 12.74 5.92
N ALA A 509 -23.23 11.50 5.50
CA ALA A 509 -24.48 11.18 4.81
C ALA A 509 -25.70 11.51 5.67
N LEU A 510 -25.65 11.21 6.97
CA LEU A 510 -26.70 11.56 7.91
C LEU A 510 -26.89 13.08 8.00
N VAL A 511 -25.82 13.86 8.15
CA VAL A 511 -25.90 15.33 8.21
C VAL A 511 -26.55 15.89 6.94
N VAL A 512 -26.05 15.51 5.76
CA VAL A 512 -26.60 15.99 4.47
C VAL A 512 -28.05 15.58 4.29
N ASN A 513 -28.40 14.34 4.66
CA ASN A 513 -29.77 13.85 4.58
C ASN A 513 -30.73 14.62 5.49
N GLU A 514 -30.33 14.92 6.73
CA GLU A 514 -31.16 15.71 7.65
C GLU A 514 -31.36 17.15 7.14
N LEU A 515 -30.33 17.77 6.56
CA LEU A 515 -30.43 19.11 5.96
C LEU A 515 -31.45 19.14 4.82
N ILE A 516 -31.34 18.21 3.86
CA ILE A 516 -32.26 18.11 2.72
C ILE A 516 -33.69 17.83 3.20
N ASN A 517 -33.85 16.92 4.16
CA ASN A 517 -35.15 16.56 4.70
C ASN A 517 -35.82 17.73 5.43
N ASN A 518 -35.06 18.52 6.20
CA ASN A 518 -35.55 19.72 6.86
C ASN A 518 -36.07 20.74 5.84
N SER A 519 -35.32 21.00 4.77
CA SER A 519 -35.77 21.92 3.71
C SER A 519 -37.06 21.45 3.05
N ILE A 520 -37.19 20.15 2.75
CA ILE A 520 -38.41 19.58 2.15
C ILE A 520 -39.61 19.70 3.10
N LYS A 521 -39.43 19.42 4.40
CA LYS A 521 -40.49 19.49 5.41
C LYS A 521 -41.03 20.92 5.57
N HIS A 522 -40.16 21.93 5.48
CA HIS A 522 -40.52 23.31 5.77
C HIS A 522 -40.82 24.18 4.52
N ALA A 523 -40.52 23.69 3.31
CA ALA A 523 -40.88 24.34 2.05
C ALA A 523 -42.37 24.20 1.70
N ARG A 524 -42.99 25.27 1.16
CA ARG A 524 -44.31 25.16 0.49
C ARG A 524 -44.06 24.69 -0.94
N LYS A 525 -44.57 23.51 -1.28
CA LYS A 525 -44.32 22.76 -2.52
C LYS A 525 -44.56 23.58 -3.80
N GLU A 526 -43.48 23.79 -4.53
CA GLU A 526 -43.21 23.64 -5.97
C GLU A 526 -42.08 24.64 -6.29
N ASP A 527 -40.93 24.13 -6.77
CA ASP A 527 -39.63 24.84 -6.96
C ASP A 527 -38.68 24.99 -5.75
N LEU A 528 -38.60 23.99 -4.86
CA LEU A 528 -37.52 23.95 -3.86
C LEU A 528 -36.18 23.64 -4.56
N LYS A 529 -35.25 24.60 -4.49
CA LYS A 529 -33.87 24.46 -4.96
C LYS A 529 -32.94 24.40 -3.77
N ILE A 530 -32.00 23.47 -3.81
CA ILE A 530 -30.99 23.27 -2.78
C ILE A 530 -29.63 23.36 -3.46
N ASP A 531 -28.76 24.21 -2.94
CA ASP A 531 -27.38 24.35 -3.37
C ASP A 531 -26.45 23.89 -2.24
N ILE A 532 -25.63 22.89 -2.53
CA ILE A 532 -24.64 22.35 -1.59
C ILE A 532 -23.27 22.63 -2.17
N ARG A 533 -22.50 23.49 -1.51
CA ARG A 533 -21.13 23.80 -1.89
C ARG A 533 -20.15 23.29 -0.83
N ILE A 534 -19.19 22.49 -1.26
CA ILE A 534 -18.14 21.94 -0.40
C ILE A 534 -16.82 22.48 -0.90
N SER A 535 -16.11 23.18 -0.02
CA SER A 535 -14.83 23.77 -0.32
C SER A 535 -13.79 23.45 0.74
N ARG A 536 -12.54 23.36 0.30
CA ARG A 536 -11.39 23.15 1.17
C ARG A 536 -10.85 24.52 1.62
N GLY A 537 -10.89 24.79 2.93
CA GLY A 537 -10.26 25.94 3.58
C GLY A 537 -8.79 25.66 3.94
N GLU A 538 -8.17 26.52 4.76
CA GLU A 538 -6.76 26.34 5.19
C GLU A 538 -6.56 25.16 6.17
N ASP A 539 -7.52 24.91 7.07
CA ASP A 539 -7.49 23.82 8.07
C ASP A 539 -8.88 23.19 8.31
N MET A 540 -9.87 23.55 7.49
CA MET A 540 -11.27 23.17 7.69
C MET A 540 -11.92 22.88 6.34
N ILE A 541 -12.81 21.88 6.29
CA ILE A 541 -13.76 21.73 5.20
C ILE A 541 -15.00 22.54 5.52
N ILE A 542 -15.42 23.33 4.55
CA ILE A 542 -16.59 24.18 4.65
C ILE A 542 -17.67 23.56 3.76
N ILE A 543 -18.76 23.14 4.40
CA ILE A 543 -19.98 22.68 3.73
C ILE A 543 -21.00 23.79 3.87
N GLU A 544 -21.29 24.45 2.77
CA GLU A 544 -22.32 25.47 2.66
C GLU A 544 -23.58 24.82 2.08
N TYR A 545 -24.69 24.97 2.79
CA TYR A 545 -25.99 24.47 2.36
C TYR A 545 -26.95 25.64 2.26
N ARG A 546 -27.59 25.81 1.11
CA ARG A 546 -28.57 26.87 0.84
C ARG A 546 -29.84 26.27 0.28
N ASP A 547 -30.99 26.75 0.73
CA ASP A 547 -32.29 26.43 0.12
C ASP A 547 -33.08 27.67 -0.28
N THR A 548 -34.11 27.48 -1.10
CA THR A 548 -35.12 28.51 -1.46
C THR A 548 -36.42 28.38 -0.64
N GLY A 549 -36.34 27.73 0.52
CA GLY A 549 -37.45 27.51 1.43
C GLY A 549 -37.84 28.76 2.23
N LYS A 550 -38.56 28.55 3.33
CA LYS A 550 -38.98 29.67 4.21
C LYS A 550 -37.86 30.23 5.09
N GLY A 551 -36.74 29.52 5.20
CA GLY A 551 -35.71 29.79 6.20
C GLY A 551 -36.17 29.48 7.62
N PHE A 552 -35.35 29.91 8.58
CA PHE A 552 -35.59 29.79 10.01
C PHE A 552 -36.53 30.91 10.52
N PRO A 553 -37.34 30.67 11.58
CA PRO A 553 -38.12 31.73 12.25
C PRO A 553 -37.25 32.90 12.77
N ASP A 554 -37.85 34.08 12.95
CA ASP A 554 -37.16 35.28 13.46
C ASP A 554 -36.63 35.09 14.90
N ASP A 555 -37.26 34.21 15.67
CA ASP A 555 -36.92 33.81 17.04
C ASP A 555 -36.15 32.48 17.12
N PHE A 556 -35.53 32.06 16.01
CA PHE A 556 -34.78 30.80 15.97
C PHE A 556 -33.51 30.84 16.83
N ASP A 557 -33.54 30.09 17.94
CA ASP A 557 -32.36 29.74 18.72
C ASP A 557 -31.97 28.27 18.45
N PRO A 558 -30.77 27.99 17.88
CA PRO A 558 -30.30 26.64 17.64
C PRO A 558 -30.19 25.78 18.92
N ASP A 559 -30.01 26.39 20.09
CA ASP A 559 -29.80 25.69 21.36
C ASP A 559 -31.11 25.38 22.10
N ASP A 560 -32.24 25.98 21.68
CA ASP A 560 -33.57 25.84 22.31
C ASP A 560 -34.54 24.95 21.48
N GLN A 561 -34.05 24.34 20.39
CA GLN A 561 -34.87 23.51 19.49
C GLN A 561 -34.97 22.05 20.00
N THR A 562 -36.19 21.51 20.02
CA THR A 562 -36.49 20.12 20.42
C THR A 562 -36.39 19.11 19.27
N GLY A 563 -36.07 19.57 18.05
CA GLY A 563 -36.00 18.75 16.85
C GLY A 563 -34.79 17.81 16.86
N ILE A 564 -35.05 16.50 16.83
CA ILE A 564 -34.02 15.45 16.82
C ILE A 564 -33.05 15.62 15.63
N GLY A 565 -33.49 16.18 14.50
CA GLY A 565 -32.65 16.44 13.32
C GLY A 565 -31.52 17.44 13.59
N LEU A 566 -31.83 18.59 14.19
CA LEU A 566 -30.83 19.61 14.52
C LEU A 566 -29.84 19.11 15.58
N MET A 567 -30.32 18.34 16.56
CA MET A 567 -29.47 17.72 17.58
C MET A 567 -28.47 16.73 16.97
N VAL A 568 -28.89 15.94 15.98
CA VAL A 568 -27.99 15.02 15.24
C VAL A 568 -26.95 15.79 14.44
N ILE A 569 -27.35 16.86 13.74
CA ILE A 569 -26.42 17.72 13.00
C ILE A 569 -25.38 18.32 13.95
N GLN A 570 -25.81 18.93 15.05
CA GLN A 570 -24.91 19.53 16.04
C GLN A 570 -23.98 18.50 16.68
N SER A 571 -24.49 17.35 17.13
CA SER A 571 -23.65 16.33 17.76
C SER A 571 -22.62 15.77 16.79
N ILE A 572 -23.00 15.45 15.54
CA ILE A 572 -22.03 14.97 14.55
C ILE A 572 -20.99 16.04 14.24
N VAL A 573 -21.41 17.28 13.98
CA VAL A 573 -20.49 18.36 13.61
C VAL A 573 -19.54 18.72 14.75
N CYS A 574 -20.05 18.89 15.97
CA CYS A 574 -19.25 19.30 17.12
C CYS A 574 -18.44 18.14 17.71
N ASP A 575 -19.04 16.95 17.86
CA ASP A 575 -18.40 15.83 18.56
C ASP A 575 -17.55 14.97 17.64
N GLU A 576 -18.03 14.65 16.44
CA GLU A 576 -17.31 13.78 15.51
C GLU A 576 -16.42 14.54 14.54
N PHE A 577 -16.90 15.64 13.97
CA PHE A 577 -16.13 16.46 13.01
C PHE A 577 -15.32 17.56 13.67
N LYS A 578 -15.38 17.68 15.01
CA LYS A 578 -14.65 18.68 15.81
C LYS A 578 -14.76 20.09 15.21
N GLY A 579 -15.96 20.40 14.77
CA GLY A 579 -16.30 21.56 13.96
C GLY A 579 -17.29 22.51 14.62
N SER A 580 -17.86 23.40 13.81
CA SER A 580 -18.91 24.34 14.20
C SER A 580 -19.97 24.43 13.12
N VAL A 581 -21.23 24.61 13.51
CA VAL A 581 -22.34 24.89 12.59
C VAL A 581 -22.91 26.28 12.85
N GLU A 582 -23.22 26.99 11.78
CA GLU A 582 -23.86 28.31 11.82
C GLU A 582 -25.13 28.30 10.97
N PHE A 583 -26.21 28.87 11.49
CA PHE A 583 -27.53 28.93 10.85
C PHE A 583 -27.88 30.39 10.57
N ARG A 584 -28.31 30.70 9.34
CA ARG A 584 -28.67 32.03 8.86
C ARG A 584 -29.84 31.98 7.89
N ASN A 585 -30.45 33.13 7.61
CA ASN A 585 -31.44 33.30 6.55
C ASN A 585 -30.87 34.14 5.39
N GLU A 586 -30.91 33.60 4.17
CA GLU A 586 -30.56 34.29 2.91
C GLU A 586 -31.52 33.84 1.78
N ASN A 587 -32.71 34.45 1.68
CA ASN A 587 -33.78 34.02 0.75
C ASN A 587 -34.17 32.53 0.90
N GLY A 588 -34.09 32.03 2.13
CA GLY A 588 -34.25 30.63 2.52
C GLY A 588 -33.24 30.30 3.62
N ALA A 589 -33.09 29.02 3.98
CA ALA A 589 -32.12 28.60 4.98
C ALA A 589 -30.70 28.61 4.39
N TYR A 590 -29.76 29.22 5.10
CA TYR A 590 -28.33 29.16 4.80
C TYR A 590 -27.58 28.62 6.01
N ILE A 591 -26.91 27.49 5.82
CA ILE A 591 -26.23 26.75 6.87
C ILE A 591 -24.78 26.58 6.48
N ILE A 592 -23.87 26.92 7.39
CA ILE A 592 -22.42 26.80 7.18
C ILE A 592 -21.89 25.82 8.22
N ILE A 593 -21.43 24.67 7.75
CA ILE A 593 -20.76 23.67 8.58
C ILE A 593 -19.26 23.78 8.31
N LYS A 594 -18.49 24.00 9.38
CA LYS A 594 -17.03 23.97 9.34
C LYS A 594 -16.58 22.70 10.05
N ALA A 595 -15.99 21.77 9.33
CA ALA A 595 -15.45 20.52 9.86
C ALA A 595 -13.92 20.57 9.87
N ASN A 596 -13.26 19.99 10.88
CA ASN A 596 -11.80 19.97 10.94
C ASN A 596 -11.22 19.13 9.80
N GLU A 597 -10.33 19.71 9.00
CA GLU A 597 -9.78 19.05 7.82
C GLU A 597 -8.97 17.80 8.16
N ASN A 598 -8.36 17.70 9.34
CA ASN A 598 -7.62 16.49 9.77
C ASN A 598 -8.50 15.24 9.92
N ILE A 599 -9.82 15.38 9.81
CA ILE A 599 -10.80 14.30 9.88
C ILE A 599 -11.21 13.82 8.48
N PHE A 600 -10.83 14.57 7.45
CA PHE A 600 -11.06 14.31 6.03
C PHE A 600 -9.69 14.23 5.32
N LEU A 601 -9.64 13.71 4.09
CA LEU A 601 -8.40 13.37 3.38
C LEU A 601 -8.27 14.16 2.06
#